data_AF-A0A6M3KQ61-F1
#
_entry.id   AF-A0A6M3KQ61-F1
#
_cell.length_a   1.000
_cell.length_b   1.000
_cell.length_c   1.000
_cell.angle_alpha   90.00
_cell.angle_beta   90.00
_cell.angle_gamma   90.00
#
_symmetry.space_group_name_H-M   'P 1'
#
loop_
_entity.id
_entity.type
_entity.pdbx_description
1 polymer ?
#
loop_
_entity_poly.entity_id
_entity_poly.type
_entity_poly.pdbx_seq_one_letter_code
_entity_poly.pdbx_strand_id
1 'polypeptide(L)'
;MIRILQAIDGREIDEEGKRPPKLAKTLRLHTSGDFFSREYVQAWQTVVEAMSDWKFYGYTRSWRTELLPALENLKACSNVVLWASTDETTGPPPLGWREAGVEKCHNGNAVLCSNMINPSVKCSNCTPFGPWCSSEQTNNIYFHKHGKVK
;
A
#
# COMPACT_ATOMS: atom_id res chain seq x y z
N MET A 1 1.22 -5.88 -24.77
CA MET A 1 2.43 -5.08 -24.48
C MET A 1 2.05 -4.02 -23.45
N ILE A 2 2.23 -4.32 -22.16
CA ILE A 2 1.82 -3.45 -21.05
C ILE A 2 2.88 -2.35 -20.94
N ARG A 3 2.48 -1.08 -21.10
CA ARG A 3 3.33 0.10 -20.92
C ARG A 3 3.68 0.25 -19.43
N ILE A 4 4.67 -0.51 -18.99
CA ILE A 4 5.50 -0.20 -17.83
C ILE A 4 6.55 0.80 -18.33
N LEU A 5 6.93 1.77 -17.49
CA LEU A 5 7.94 2.82 -17.69
C LEU A 5 7.44 4.17 -18.24
N GLN A 6 7.03 5.05 -17.32
CA GLN A 6 7.42 6.46 -17.40
C GLN A 6 8.08 6.86 -16.09
N ALA A 7 9.34 6.44 -15.95
CA ALA A 7 10.34 7.08 -15.11
C ALA A 7 11.69 6.52 -15.56
N ILE A 8 12.06 6.83 -16.80
CA ILE A 8 13.44 6.67 -17.24
C ILE A 8 14.19 7.87 -16.66
N ASP A 9 15.27 7.55 -15.95
CA ASP A 9 16.22 8.45 -15.34
C ASP A 9 16.53 9.70 -16.19
N GLY A 10 16.37 10.89 -15.60
CA GLY A 10 17.01 12.10 -16.09
C GLY A 10 16.12 13.31 -16.43
N ARG A 11 15.95 14.19 -15.42
CA ARG A 11 15.94 15.66 -15.57
C ARG A 11 14.81 16.29 -16.42
N GLU A 12 13.58 16.26 -15.93
CA GLU A 12 12.61 17.31 -16.30
C GLU A 12 12.58 18.38 -15.20
N ILE A 13 12.87 19.61 -15.61
CA ILE A 13 12.51 20.85 -14.90
C ILE A 13 11.14 21.25 -15.43
N ASP A 14 10.22 21.66 -14.56
CA ASP A 14 8.95 22.22 -15.02
C ASP A 14 9.17 23.56 -15.75
N GLU A 15 8.13 24.09 -16.41
CA GLU A 15 8.17 25.35 -17.17
C GLU A 15 8.62 26.55 -16.31
N GLU A 16 8.65 26.40 -14.98
CA GLU A 16 9.04 27.38 -13.98
C GLU A 16 10.47 27.15 -13.45
N GLY A 17 11.20 26.18 -13.99
CA GLY A 17 12.57 25.85 -13.61
C GLY A 17 12.70 25.16 -12.25
N LYS A 18 11.60 24.72 -11.63
CA LYS A 18 11.64 23.97 -10.39
C LYS A 18 11.88 22.50 -10.70
N ARG A 19 12.76 21.90 -9.90
CA ARG A 19 12.89 20.44 -9.89
C ARG A 19 11.61 19.87 -9.28
N PRO A 20 10.90 18.96 -9.95
CA PRO A 20 9.82 18.24 -9.31
C PRO A 20 10.36 17.60 -8.04
N PRO A 21 9.62 17.63 -6.93
CA PRO A 21 10.03 16.98 -5.70
C PRO A 21 10.41 15.53 -6.03
N LYS A 22 11.59 15.11 -5.56
CA LYS A 22 12.20 13.79 -5.81
C LYS A 22 11.08 12.74 -5.90
N LEU A 23 10.81 12.22 -7.11
CA LEU A 23 9.70 11.31 -7.38
C LEU A 23 9.65 10.25 -6.28
N ALA A 24 8.57 10.24 -5.51
CA ALA A 24 8.41 9.26 -4.45
C ALA A 24 8.42 7.88 -5.12
N LYS A 25 9.46 7.08 -4.86
CA LYS A 25 9.62 5.71 -5.39
C LYS A 25 8.67 4.75 -4.66
N THR A 26 7.36 5.06 -4.68
CA THR A 26 6.35 4.30 -3.98
C THR A 26 5.20 3.96 -4.92
N LEU A 27 4.85 2.68 -5.02
CA LEU A 27 3.82 2.16 -5.91
C LEU A 27 2.76 1.39 -5.12
N ARG A 28 1.48 1.65 -5.42
CA ARG A 28 0.38 0.85 -4.91
C ARG A 28 0.14 -0.35 -5.81
N LEU A 29 0.22 -1.54 -5.25
CA LEU A 29 -0.17 -2.79 -5.90
C LEU A 29 -1.68 -2.77 -6.14
N HIS A 30 -2.10 -3.27 -7.31
CA HIS A 30 -3.51 -3.37 -7.77
C HIS A 30 -4.35 -2.10 -7.48
N THR A 31 -4.41 -1.19 -8.45
CA THR A 31 -5.16 0.08 -8.32
C THR A 31 -6.67 -0.12 -8.33
N SER A 32 -7.16 -1.16 -9.01
CA SER A 32 -8.56 -1.60 -9.00
C SER A 32 -8.63 -3.11 -8.81
N GLY A 33 -9.67 -3.56 -8.09
CA GLY A 33 -9.85 -4.97 -7.78
C GLY A 33 -8.87 -5.50 -6.74
N ASP A 34 -8.68 -6.82 -6.77
CA ASP A 34 -7.87 -7.57 -5.82
C ASP A 34 -6.97 -8.57 -6.57
N PHE A 35 -6.06 -9.24 -5.86
CA PHE A 35 -5.31 -10.36 -6.41
C PHE A 35 -6.26 -11.50 -6.79
N PHE A 36 -6.18 -11.97 -8.03
CA PHE A 36 -7.15 -12.91 -8.60
C PHE A 36 -6.53 -14.24 -9.06
N SER A 37 -5.21 -14.36 -9.10
CA SER A 37 -4.53 -15.62 -9.42
C SER A 37 -3.13 -15.68 -8.80
N ARG A 38 -2.59 -16.89 -8.67
CA ARG A 38 -1.23 -17.11 -8.17
C ARG A 38 -0.18 -16.49 -9.10
N GLU A 39 -0.37 -16.65 -10.40
CA GLU A 39 0.52 -16.12 -11.45
C GLU A 39 0.55 -14.60 -11.40
N TYR A 40 -0.59 -13.96 -11.09
CA TYR A 40 -0.65 -12.52 -10.91
C TYR A 40 0.13 -12.04 -9.69
N VAL A 41 0.05 -12.76 -8.56
CA VAL A 41 0.85 -12.47 -7.36
C VAL A 41 2.35 -12.64 -7.64
N GLN A 42 2.72 -13.73 -8.34
CA GLN A 42 4.10 -14.01 -8.72
C GLN A 42 4.67 -12.97 -9.71
N ALA A 43 3.85 -12.49 -10.65
CA ALA A 43 4.27 -11.41 -11.54
C ALA A 43 4.63 -10.14 -10.77
N TRP A 44 3.86 -9.81 -9.74
CA TRP A 44 4.22 -8.72 -8.82
C TRP A 44 5.49 -9.02 -8.04
N GLN A 45 5.68 -10.25 -7.56
CA GLN A 45 6.90 -10.65 -6.89
C GLN A 45 8.15 -10.38 -7.75
N THR A 46 8.12 -10.76 -9.03
CA THR A 46 9.22 -10.47 -9.98
C THR A 46 9.49 -8.96 -10.10
N VAL A 47 8.45 -8.13 -10.15
CA VAL A 47 8.58 -6.67 -10.26
C VAL A 47 9.20 -6.08 -9.00
N VAL A 48 8.72 -6.47 -7.82
CA VAL A 48 9.21 -5.89 -6.55
C VAL A 48 10.65 -6.30 -6.25
N GLU A 49 11.06 -7.51 -6.63
CA GLU A 49 12.43 -7.99 -6.52
C GLU A 49 13.38 -7.24 -7.47
N ALA A 50 12.96 -6.98 -8.70
CA ALA A 50 13.74 -6.21 -9.68
C ALA A 50 13.84 -4.71 -9.32
N MET A 51 12.91 -4.20 -8.51
CA MET A 51 12.81 -2.79 -8.15
C MET A 51 13.01 -2.59 -6.64
N SER A 52 14.12 -3.10 -6.10
CA SER A 52 14.45 -3.04 -4.66
C SER A 52 14.52 -1.60 -4.09
N ASP A 53 14.85 -0.64 -4.95
CA ASP A 53 14.86 0.80 -4.69
C ASP A 53 13.47 1.43 -4.51
N TRP A 54 12.43 0.73 -4.97
CA TRP A 54 11.03 1.16 -4.87
C TRP A 54 10.35 0.49 -3.70
N LYS A 55 9.35 1.16 -3.16
CA LYS A 55 8.48 0.66 -2.12
C LYS A 55 7.11 0.33 -2.69
N PHE A 56 6.57 -0.80 -2.30
CA PHE A 56 5.29 -1.32 -2.77
C PHE A 56 4.35 -1.50 -1.60
N TYR A 57 3.08 -1.19 -1.82
CA TYR A 57 2.06 -1.42 -0.79
C TYR A 57 0.73 -1.83 -1.39
N GLY A 58 -0.05 -2.60 -0.65
CA GLY A 58 -1.38 -3.03 -1.07
C GLY A 58 -2.21 -3.51 0.10
N TYR A 59 -3.50 -3.69 -0.14
CA TYR A 59 -4.41 -4.25 0.83
C TYR A 59 -5.38 -5.18 0.11
N THR A 60 -5.57 -6.39 0.63
CA THR A 60 -6.24 -7.47 -0.11
C THR A 60 -7.23 -8.19 0.79
N ARG A 61 -8.34 -8.69 0.23
CA ARG A 61 -9.22 -9.69 0.86
C ARG A 61 -8.90 -11.11 0.39
N SER A 62 -8.08 -11.24 -0.65
CA SER A 62 -7.65 -12.54 -1.22
C SER A 62 -6.76 -13.37 -0.30
N TRP A 63 -6.36 -12.86 0.88
CA TRP A 63 -5.81 -13.69 1.95
C TRP A 63 -6.81 -14.74 2.46
N ARG A 64 -8.11 -14.59 2.15
CA ARG A 64 -9.18 -15.56 2.44
C ARG A 64 -9.28 -16.70 1.43
N THR A 65 -8.48 -16.68 0.38
CA THR A 65 -8.54 -17.66 -0.70
C THR A 65 -7.27 -18.50 -0.74
N GLU A 66 -7.18 -19.40 -1.71
CA GLU A 66 -6.00 -20.20 -2.03
C GLU A 66 -4.75 -19.39 -2.40
N LEU A 67 -4.88 -18.06 -2.51
CA LEU A 67 -3.77 -17.15 -2.80
C LEU A 67 -2.91 -16.82 -1.57
N LEU A 68 -3.35 -17.14 -0.35
CA LEU A 68 -2.64 -16.80 0.88
C LEU A 68 -1.14 -17.20 0.84
N PRO A 69 -0.72 -18.41 0.43
CA PRO A 69 0.70 -18.75 0.38
C PRO A 69 1.52 -17.87 -0.59
N ALA A 70 0.94 -17.47 -1.71
CA ALA A 70 1.61 -16.58 -2.67
C ALA A 70 1.70 -15.15 -2.11
N LEU A 71 0.65 -14.70 -1.43
CA LEU A 71 0.62 -13.39 -0.79
C LEU A 71 1.62 -13.30 0.37
N GLU A 72 1.84 -14.37 1.13
CA GLU A 72 2.88 -14.43 2.17
C GLU A 72 4.28 -14.27 1.57
N ASN A 73 4.57 -14.93 0.45
CA ASN A 73 5.84 -14.77 -0.26
C ASN A 73 6.04 -13.31 -0.72
N LEU A 74 5.01 -12.71 -1.32
CA LEU A 74 5.07 -11.31 -1.74
C LEU A 74 5.23 -10.35 -0.55
N LYS A 75 4.54 -10.61 0.56
CA LYS A 75 4.63 -9.84 1.81
C LYS A 75 6.01 -9.96 2.47
N ALA A 76 6.73 -11.05 2.26
CA ALA A 76 8.06 -11.27 2.81
C ALA A 76 9.14 -10.40 2.15
N CYS A 77 8.88 -9.81 0.98
CA CYS A 77 9.79 -8.87 0.34
C CYS A 77 9.96 -7.59 1.20
N SER A 78 11.21 -7.23 1.53
CA SER A 78 11.54 -6.10 2.42
C SER A 78 11.07 -4.71 1.92
N ASN A 79 10.74 -4.62 0.64
CA ASN A 79 10.20 -3.42 0.02
C ASN A 79 8.69 -3.49 -0.24
N VAL A 80 7.99 -4.49 0.30
CA VAL A 80 6.54 -4.66 0.19
C VAL A 80 5.86 -4.51 1.55
N VAL A 81 4.71 -3.85 1.56
CA VAL A 81 3.79 -3.83 2.70
C VAL A 81 2.41 -4.29 2.24
N LEU A 82 1.97 -5.46 2.70
CA LEU A 82 0.60 -5.95 2.49
C LEU A 82 -0.20 -5.94 3.78
N TRP A 83 -1.39 -5.36 3.72
CA TRP A 83 -2.39 -5.39 4.78
C TRP A 83 -3.56 -6.31 4.42
N ALA A 84 -4.12 -6.95 5.44
CA ALA A 84 -5.38 -7.66 5.34
C ALA A 84 -6.50 -6.61 5.28
N SER A 85 -7.18 -6.51 4.15
CA SER A 85 -8.41 -5.72 4.06
C SER A 85 -9.48 -6.43 4.87
N THR A 86 -9.95 -5.81 5.95
CA THR A 86 -10.95 -6.37 6.86
C THR A 86 -12.10 -5.39 7.10
N ASP A 87 -13.24 -5.95 7.47
CA ASP A 87 -14.39 -5.27 8.07
C ASP A 87 -15.02 -6.19 9.13
N GLU A 88 -16.12 -5.78 9.73
CA GLU A 88 -16.82 -6.54 10.77
C GLU A 88 -17.28 -7.94 10.32
N THR A 89 -17.49 -8.14 9.01
CA THR A 89 -17.99 -9.39 8.43
C THR A 89 -16.88 -10.27 7.84
N THR A 90 -15.67 -9.73 7.70
CA THR A 90 -14.60 -10.40 6.96
C THR A 90 -13.98 -11.56 7.75
N GLY A 91 -14.05 -11.50 9.09
CA GLY A 91 -13.37 -12.43 9.98
C GLY A 91 -11.93 -12.01 10.28
N PRO A 92 -11.23 -12.75 11.17
CA PRO A 92 -9.90 -12.39 11.61
C PRO A 92 -8.87 -12.57 10.48
N PRO A 93 -7.89 -11.64 10.37
CA PRO A 93 -6.80 -11.79 9.42
C PRO A 93 -5.88 -12.97 9.82
N PRO A 94 -5.01 -13.44 8.91
CA PRO A 94 -3.99 -14.43 9.26
C PRO A 94 -3.04 -13.90 10.35
N LEU A 95 -2.44 -14.79 11.12
CA LEU A 95 -1.52 -14.41 12.20
C LEU A 95 -0.36 -13.58 11.65
N GLY A 96 -0.05 -12.44 12.30
CA GLY A 96 1.03 -11.54 11.88
C GLY A 96 0.69 -10.62 10.71
N TRP A 97 -0.57 -10.63 10.23
CA TRP A 97 -1.06 -9.63 9.30
C TRP A 97 -1.60 -8.41 10.03
N ARG A 98 -1.16 -7.24 9.57
CA ARG A 98 -1.79 -5.98 9.91
C ARG A 98 -3.07 -5.81 9.10
N GLU A 99 -4.04 -5.13 9.67
CA GLU A 99 -5.33 -4.88 9.05
C GLU A 99 -5.44 -3.48 8.45
N ALA A 100 -6.22 -3.38 7.39
CA ALA A 100 -6.68 -2.12 6.86
C ALA A 100 -8.20 -2.16 6.60
N GLY A 101 -8.90 -1.10 7.00
CA GLY A 101 -10.36 -0.99 6.85
C GLY A 101 -10.76 0.42 6.44
N VAL A 102 -12.02 0.61 6.03
CA VAL A 102 -12.55 1.93 5.68
C VAL A 102 -13.19 2.59 6.90
N GLU A 103 -14.10 1.89 7.55
CA GLU A 103 -14.79 2.37 8.75
C GLU A 103 -14.36 1.59 10.00
N LYS A 104 -14.21 0.28 9.86
CA LYS A 104 -13.77 -0.66 10.90
C LYS A 104 -12.90 -1.75 10.29
N CYS A 105 -12.04 -2.31 11.13
CA CYS A 105 -11.32 -3.56 10.91
C CYS A 105 -11.98 -4.63 11.77
N HIS A 106 -11.69 -5.91 11.53
CA HIS A 106 -12.27 -6.99 12.31
C HIS A 106 -11.91 -6.88 13.79
N ASN A 107 -10.63 -6.64 14.12
CA ASN A 107 -10.20 -6.54 15.52
C ASN A 107 -10.43 -5.16 16.16
N GLY A 108 -11.00 -4.18 15.45
CA GLY A 108 -11.29 -2.82 15.97
C GLY A 108 -10.07 -1.93 16.31
N ASN A 109 -8.86 -2.49 16.31
CA ASN A 109 -7.61 -1.82 16.76
C ASN A 109 -6.96 -0.90 15.71
N ALA A 110 -7.62 -0.60 14.59
CA ALA A 110 -7.07 0.35 13.64
C ALA A 110 -7.21 1.78 14.14
N VAL A 111 -6.34 2.66 13.63
CA VAL A 111 -6.38 4.08 13.92
C VAL A 111 -6.39 4.87 12.63
N LEU A 112 -7.03 6.05 12.68
CA LEU A 112 -6.94 7.03 11.61
C LEU A 112 -5.57 7.68 11.63
N CYS A 113 -4.90 7.70 10.49
CA CYS A 113 -3.61 8.39 10.36
C CYS A 113 -3.81 9.90 10.61
N SER A 114 -3.00 10.51 11.48
CA SER A 114 -3.11 11.95 11.79
C SER A 114 -2.94 12.85 10.59
N ASN A 115 -2.15 12.44 9.58
CA ASN A 115 -2.02 13.15 8.31
C ASN A 115 -3.29 13.04 7.43
N MET A 116 -4.05 11.95 7.56
CA MET A 116 -5.35 11.80 6.89
C MET A 116 -6.43 12.66 7.56
N ILE A 117 -6.35 12.87 8.87
CA ILE A 117 -7.26 13.74 9.63
C ILE A 117 -6.92 15.22 9.41
N ASN A 118 -5.64 15.56 9.48
CA ASN A 118 -5.14 16.92 9.29
C ASN A 118 -3.93 16.89 8.33
N PRO A 119 -4.12 17.28 7.06
CA PRO A 119 -3.05 17.34 6.07
C PRO A 119 -1.87 18.27 6.44
N SER A 120 -2.06 19.13 7.45
CA SER A 120 -1.01 20.00 8.00
C SER A 120 -0.08 19.27 8.98
N VAL A 121 -0.49 18.11 9.49
CA VAL A 121 0.31 17.27 10.39
C VAL A 121 1.23 16.38 9.57
N LYS A 122 2.49 16.78 9.44
CA LYS A 122 3.55 15.94 8.91
C LYS A 122 3.96 14.93 9.98
N CYS A 123 3.52 13.68 9.85
CA CYS A 123 3.98 12.61 10.73
C CYS A 123 5.48 12.38 10.52
N SER A 124 6.29 12.58 11.56
CA SER A 124 7.74 12.37 11.54
C SER A 124 8.14 10.91 11.30
N ASN A 125 7.23 9.97 11.57
CA ASN A 125 7.42 8.53 11.36
C ASN A 125 6.91 8.04 9.99
N CYS A 126 6.25 8.91 9.21
CA CYS A 126 5.97 8.64 7.79
C CYS A 126 7.26 8.86 7.00
N THR A 127 8.10 7.82 6.91
CA THR A 127 9.27 7.78 6.01
C THR A 127 8.79 7.43 4.58
N PRO A 128 9.63 7.32 3.51
CA PRO A 128 9.36 7.77 2.12
C PRO A 128 8.19 7.09 1.35
N PHE A 129 7.40 6.24 2.01
CA PHE A 129 6.17 5.63 1.52
C PHE A 129 5.07 6.64 1.13
N GLY A 130 5.24 7.95 1.31
CA GLY A 130 4.21 8.95 0.99
C GLY A 130 3.23 9.14 2.16
N PRO A 131 1.96 9.52 1.94
CA PRO A 131 1.02 9.93 3.01
C PRO A 131 0.60 8.81 3.98
N TRP A 132 1.27 7.66 3.97
CA TRP A 132 0.88 6.46 4.70
C TRP A 132 1.82 6.19 5.88
N CYS A 133 1.23 5.88 7.04
CA CYS A 133 1.98 5.54 8.24
C CYS A 133 2.50 4.11 8.14
N SER A 134 3.81 3.95 7.94
CA SER A 134 4.49 2.64 8.00
C SER A 134 4.99 2.29 9.40
N SER A 135 4.84 3.20 10.37
CA SER A 135 5.41 3.03 11.71
C SER A 135 4.80 1.80 12.41
N GLU A 136 5.64 1.04 13.10
CA GLU A 136 5.22 -0.05 13.98
C GLU A 136 4.29 0.43 15.11
N GLN A 137 4.19 1.73 15.33
CA GLN A 137 3.31 2.34 16.33
C GLN A 137 1.83 2.27 15.95
N THR A 138 1.52 2.09 14.65
CA THR A 138 0.14 1.89 14.19
C THR A 138 0.01 0.47 13.63
N ASN A 139 -0.34 -0.48 14.51
CA ASN A 139 -0.48 -1.89 14.12
C ASN A 139 -1.50 -2.09 12.99
N ASN A 140 -2.57 -1.29 12.94
CA ASN A 140 -3.63 -1.37 11.93
C ASN A 140 -4.02 0.06 11.50
N ILE A 141 -4.47 0.24 10.25
CA ILE A 141 -4.81 1.58 9.70
C ILE A 141 -6.24 1.66 9.15
N TYR A 142 -6.87 2.83 9.30
CA TYR A 142 -8.13 3.16 8.63
C TYR A 142 -7.90 4.09 7.43
N PHE A 143 -8.56 3.79 6.31
CA PHE A 143 -8.63 4.67 5.15
C PHE A 143 -9.89 5.52 5.20
N HIS A 144 -9.76 6.84 5.11
CA HIS A 144 -10.93 7.68 4.87
C HIS A 144 -11.44 7.51 3.43
N LYS A 145 -12.76 7.43 3.28
CA LYS A 145 -13.43 7.55 1.98
C LYS A 145 -13.24 9.00 1.49
N HIS A 146 -12.29 9.23 0.58
CA HIS A 146 -12.19 10.51 -0.13
C HIS A 146 -13.25 10.54 -1.23
N GLY A 147 -14.44 11.02 -0.89
CA GLY A 147 -15.53 11.21 -1.85
C GLY A 147 -16.72 11.86 -1.18
N LYS A 148 -17.00 13.12 -1.56
CA LYS A 148 -18.24 13.80 -1.21
C LYS A 148 -19.41 12.91 -1.63
N VAL A 149 -20.29 12.62 -0.68
CA VAL A 149 -21.67 12.32 -1.01
C VAL A 149 -22.18 13.53 -1.79
N LYS A 150 -22.47 13.34 -3.07
CA LYS A 150 -23.47 14.14 -3.76
C LYS A 150 -24.69 13.25 -3.91
#